data_AF-A0A9Q4IIV7-F1
#
_entry.id   AF-A0A9Q4IIV7-F1
#
_cell.length_a   1.000
_cell.length_b   1.000
_cell.length_c   1.000
_cell.angle_alpha   90.00
_cell.angle_beta   90.00
_cell.angle_gamma   90.00
#
_symmetry.space_group_name_H-M   'P 1'
#
loop_
_entity.id
_entity.type
_entity.pdbx_description
1 polymer ?
#
loop_
_entity_poly.entity_id
_entity_poly.type
_entity_poly.pdbx_seq_one_letter_code
_entity_poly.pdbx_strand_id
1 'polypeptide(L)'
;MSRIFRSDEVAVGDRVVVRQRRGEHASDIIGHVLSLDPLVIRPQEVGGFPSSKEAIEVTDLHIIKKLSPRTVRNSEIRELEKRLADRLNVRDWAWAAGWLMRTGDTEEANSAVPLGPSAGFGPLPIDAIRSFYDQRGLPVRLTIPERIGKPALKVLDHSWELQDEQVVWVAGEAFGVTSIGNVPEGALEHHRRRLALG
;
A
#
# COMPACT_ATOMS: atom_id res chain seq x y z
N MET A 1 -16.63 5.65 -0.38
CA MET A 1 -15.47 5.35 0.49
C MET A 1 -14.25 6.02 -0.12
N SER A 2 -13.71 7.04 0.55
CA SER A 2 -12.41 7.62 0.20
C SER A 2 -11.36 6.51 0.24
N ARG A 3 -10.58 6.36 -0.84
CA ARG A 3 -9.53 5.36 -0.92
C ARG A 3 -8.27 5.97 -0.34
N ILE A 4 -7.80 5.43 0.79
CA ILE A 4 -6.58 5.89 1.44
C ILE A 4 -5.33 5.58 0.58
N PHE A 5 -5.40 4.54 -0.26
CA PHE A 5 -4.37 4.18 -1.23
C PHE A 5 -4.97 4.11 -2.64
N ARG A 6 -4.18 4.46 -3.66
CA ARG A 6 -4.56 4.32 -5.08
C ARG A 6 -5.85 5.06 -5.43
N SER A 7 -5.95 6.30 -4.95
CA SER A 7 -7.03 7.24 -5.29
C SER A 7 -6.74 8.10 -6.52
N ASP A 8 -5.53 8.00 -7.08
CA ASP A 8 -5.15 8.62 -8.35
C ASP A 8 -6.04 8.15 -9.50
N GLU A 9 -6.16 9.01 -10.52
CA GLU A 9 -6.91 8.71 -11.73
C GLU A 9 -6.34 7.50 -12.45
N VAL A 10 -7.24 6.76 -13.11
CA VAL A 10 -6.86 5.58 -13.90
C VAL A 10 -6.37 6.04 -15.27
N ALA A 11 -5.22 5.53 -15.69
CA ALA A 11 -4.62 5.79 -16.98
C ALA A 11 -4.54 4.51 -17.86
N VAL A 12 -4.29 4.69 -19.16
CA VAL A 12 -3.96 3.58 -20.06
C VAL A 12 -2.69 2.87 -19.54
N GLY A 13 -2.72 1.54 -19.58
CA GLY A 13 -1.66 0.68 -19.03
C GLY A 13 -1.86 0.32 -17.55
N ASP A 14 -2.69 1.04 -16.81
CA ASP A 14 -2.92 0.72 -15.40
C ASP A 14 -3.60 -0.63 -15.25
N ARG A 15 -3.14 -1.38 -14.24
CA ARG A 15 -3.82 -2.57 -13.77
C ARG A 15 -4.99 -2.19 -12.89
N VAL A 16 -6.18 -2.65 -13.24
CA VAL A 16 -7.43 -2.32 -12.58
C VAL A 16 -8.25 -3.55 -12.25
N VAL A 17 -9.14 -3.42 -11.26
CA VAL A 17 -10.36 -4.21 -11.16
C VAL A 17 -11.54 -3.34 -11.57
N VAL A 18 -12.31 -3.83 -12.52
CA VAL A 18 -13.54 -3.23 -13.01
C VAL A 18 -14.71 -4.10 -12.61
N ARG A 19 -15.65 -3.55 -11.87
CA ARG A 19 -16.97 -4.15 -11.64
C ARG A 19 -17.93 -3.56 -12.67
N GLN A 20 -18.52 -4.44 -13.46
CA GLN A 20 -19.56 -4.10 -14.43
C GLN A 20 -20.88 -4.77 -14.07
N ARG A 21 -22.00 -4.22 -14.54
CA ARG A 21 -23.30 -4.87 -14.47
C ARG A 21 -23.55 -5.65 -15.76
N ARG A 22 -24.26 -6.78 -15.63
CA ARG A 22 -24.72 -7.63 -16.72
C ARG A 22 -26.14 -8.06 -16.38
N GLY A 23 -27.13 -7.32 -16.87
CA GLY A 23 -28.51 -7.43 -16.42
C GLY A 23 -28.60 -7.16 -14.92
N GLU A 24 -29.19 -8.09 -14.16
CA GLU A 24 -29.28 -8.00 -12.69
C GLU A 24 -28.01 -8.46 -11.94
N HIS A 25 -27.01 -8.98 -12.66
CA HIS A 25 -25.79 -9.54 -12.05
C HIS A 25 -24.60 -8.58 -12.13
N ALA A 26 -23.69 -8.69 -11.16
CA ALA A 26 -22.41 -8.00 -11.19
C ALA A 26 -21.27 -8.97 -11.57
N SER A 27 -20.33 -8.51 -12.39
CA SER A 27 -19.15 -9.27 -12.80
C SER A 27 -17.89 -8.41 -12.64
N ASP A 28 -16.79 -9.02 -12.20
CA ASP A 28 -15.51 -8.35 -12.03
C ASP A 28 -14.52 -8.78 -13.13
N ILE A 29 -13.90 -7.80 -13.78
CA ILE A 29 -12.77 -7.97 -14.70
C ILE A 29 -11.52 -7.43 -14.00
N ILE A 30 -10.47 -8.24 -13.90
CA ILE A 30 -9.16 -7.78 -13.44
C ILE A 30 -8.22 -7.80 -14.65
N GLY A 31 -7.62 -6.66 -14.96
CA GLY A 31 -6.88 -6.51 -16.21
C GLY A 31 -6.17 -5.17 -16.35
N HIS A 32 -5.71 -4.88 -17.55
CA HIS A 32 -4.99 -3.65 -17.90
C HIS A 32 -5.82 -2.79 -18.83
N VAL A 33 -5.85 -1.48 -18.58
CA VAL A 33 -6.58 -0.52 -19.40
C VAL A 33 -5.90 -0.37 -20.76
N LEU A 34 -6.64 -0.58 -21.84
CA LEU A 34 -6.18 -0.32 -23.21
C LEU A 34 -6.71 1.01 -23.76
N SER A 35 -7.94 1.38 -23.37
CA SER A 35 -8.60 2.62 -23.73
C SER A 35 -9.52 3.05 -22.59
N LEU A 36 -9.72 4.35 -22.42
CA LEU A 36 -10.64 4.92 -21.42
C LEU A 36 -11.99 5.32 -22.03
N ASP A 37 -12.03 5.63 -23.33
CA ASP A 37 -13.26 5.99 -24.04
C ASP A 37 -13.23 5.43 -25.49
N PRO A 38 -13.93 4.32 -25.79
CA PRO A 38 -14.65 3.48 -24.83
C PRO A 38 -13.70 2.79 -23.84
N LEU A 39 -14.20 2.40 -22.66
CA LEU A 39 -13.40 1.69 -21.66
C LEU A 39 -13.13 0.25 -22.13
N VAL A 40 -11.88 -0.04 -22.46
CA VAL A 40 -11.44 -1.36 -22.95
C VAL A 40 -10.40 -1.92 -22.00
N ILE A 41 -10.66 -3.12 -21.47
CA ILE A 41 -9.78 -3.81 -20.53
C ILE A 41 -9.28 -5.11 -21.12
N ARG A 42 -7.96 -5.31 -21.11
CA ARG A 42 -7.38 -6.63 -21.38
C ARG A 42 -7.30 -7.43 -20.09
N PRO A 43 -7.98 -8.59 -19.96
CA PRO A 43 -7.86 -9.42 -18.77
C PRO A 43 -6.40 -9.77 -18.47
N GLN A 44 -6.03 -9.84 -17.20
CA GLN A 44 -4.67 -10.20 -16.81
C GLN A 44 -4.40 -11.71 -17.00
N GLU A 45 -3.12 -12.05 -16.99
CA GLU A 45 -2.66 -13.42 -16.75
C GLU A 45 -2.29 -13.65 -15.28
N VAL A 46 -1.78 -14.85 -14.97
CA VAL A 46 -1.35 -15.23 -13.61
C VAL A 46 -0.30 -14.24 -13.11
N GLY A 47 -0.33 -13.91 -11.82
CA GLY A 47 0.58 -12.92 -11.26
C GLY A 47 0.20 -11.47 -11.56
N GLY A 48 -0.87 -11.23 -12.34
CA GLY A 48 -1.35 -9.89 -12.63
C GLY A 48 -0.58 -9.18 -13.74
N PHE A 49 0.10 -9.91 -14.61
CA PHE A 49 0.77 -9.35 -15.78
C PHE A 49 -0.21 -9.12 -16.95
N PRO A 50 0.14 -8.27 -17.94
CA PRO A 50 -0.60 -8.15 -19.19
C PRO A 50 -0.65 -9.51 -19.91
N SER A 51 -1.83 -9.90 -20.38
CA SER A 51 -1.99 -11.14 -21.16
C SER A 51 -2.13 -10.87 -22.66
N SER A 52 -2.30 -11.93 -23.45
CA SER A 52 -2.74 -11.90 -24.86
C SER A 52 -4.22 -12.25 -25.06
N LYS A 53 -5.01 -12.35 -23.97
CA LYS A 53 -6.45 -12.64 -24.05
C LYS A 53 -7.19 -11.53 -24.80
N GLU A 54 -8.34 -11.89 -25.38
CA GLU A 54 -9.25 -10.92 -25.99
C GLU A 54 -9.60 -9.81 -25.01
N ALA A 55 -9.54 -8.57 -25.50
CA ALA A 55 -9.92 -7.41 -24.73
C ALA A 55 -11.44 -7.32 -24.63
N ILE A 56 -11.91 -6.78 -23.51
CA ILE A 56 -13.33 -6.66 -23.20
C ILE A 56 -13.66 -5.18 -23.13
N GLU A 57 -14.57 -4.74 -23.98
CA GLU A 57 -15.22 -3.44 -23.85
C GLU A 57 -16.21 -3.49 -22.67
N VAL A 58 -16.12 -2.48 -21.80
CA VAL A 58 -16.97 -2.36 -20.61
C VAL A 58 -18.03 -1.30 -20.90
N THR A 59 -19.28 -1.74 -21.03
CA THR A 59 -20.40 -0.87 -21.42
C THR A 59 -21.22 -0.36 -20.22
N ASP A 60 -21.29 -1.11 -19.12
CA ASP A 60 -22.00 -0.71 -17.88
C ASP A 60 -21.05 -0.75 -16.68
N LEU A 61 -20.25 0.32 -16.56
CA LEU A 61 -19.27 0.48 -15.49
C LEU A 61 -19.96 0.84 -14.16
N HIS A 62 -19.79 0.00 -13.15
CA HIS A 62 -20.23 0.30 -11.79
C HIS A 62 -19.09 0.84 -10.91
N ILE A 63 -17.92 0.18 -10.93
CA ILE A 63 -16.75 0.59 -10.12
C ILE A 63 -15.48 0.28 -10.90
N ILE A 64 -14.54 1.21 -10.94
CA ILE A 64 -13.15 0.95 -11.32
C ILE A 64 -12.20 1.22 -10.15
N LYS A 65 -11.24 0.30 -9.92
CA LYS A 65 -10.16 0.51 -8.95
C LYS A 65 -8.81 0.19 -9.54
N LYS A 66 -7.88 1.13 -9.40
CA LYS A 66 -6.45 0.91 -9.65
C LYS A 66 -5.88 -0.06 -8.63
N LEU A 67 -5.05 -0.98 -9.11
CA LEU A 67 -4.33 -1.98 -8.33
C LEU A 67 -2.83 -1.73 -8.45
N SER A 68 -2.04 -2.48 -7.67
CA SER A 68 -0.61 -2.60 -7.94
C SER A 68 -0.38 -3.12 -9.36
N PRO A 69 0.71 -2.70 -10.06
CA PRO A 69 0.99 -3.11 -11.44
C PRO A 69 1.07 -4.62 -11.64
N ARG A 70 1.43 -5.35 -10.59
CA ARG A 70 1.36 -6.81 -10.52
C ARG A 70 0.70 -7.28 -9.23
N THR A 71 0.42 -8.57 -9.15
CA THR A 71 0.07 -9.20 -7.88
C THR A 71 1.29 -9.19 -6.97
N VAL A 72 1.09 -8.63 -5.78
CA VAL A 72 2.05 -8.68 -4.68
C VAL A 72 1.38 -9.44 -3.54
N ARG A 73 2.12 -10.19 -2.74
CA ARG A 73 1.62 -10.89 -1.55
C ARG A 73 1.86 -10.05 -0.29
N ASN A 74 1.09 -10.32 0.76
CA ASN A 74 1.33 -9.67 2.05
C ASN A 74 2.70 -10.02 2.63
N SER A 75 3.23 -11.21 2.34
CA SER A 75 4.59 -11.62 2.70
C SER A 75 5.65 -10.79 1.97
N GLU A 76 5.50 -10.56 0.66
CA GLU A 76 6.41 -9.71 -0.13
C GLU A 76 6.41 -8.25 0.38
N ILE A 77 5.23 -7.69 0.71
CA ILE A 77 5.14 -6.35 1.32
C ILE A 77 5.96 -6.31 2.62
N ARG A 78 5.73 -7.29 3.51
CA ARG A 78 6.38 -7.36 4.82
C ARG A 78 7.89 -7.55 4.71
N GLU A 79 8.35 -8.40 3.79
CA GLU A 79 9.76 -8.64 3.53
C GLU A 79 10.46 -7.35 3.09
N LEU A 80 9.86 -6.62 2.14
CA LEU A 80 10.45 -5.38 1.64
C LEU A 80 10.42 -4.25 2.68
N GLU A 81 9.34 -4.12 3.46
CA GLU A 81 9.27 -3.16 4.57
C GLU A 81 10.26 -3.50 5.69
N LYS A 82 10.56 -4.78 5.91
CA LYS A 82 11.63 -5.19 6.82
C LYS A 82 13.00 -4.74 6.29
N ARG A 83 13.29 -4.97 5.01
CA ARG A 83 14.54 -4.50 4.38
C ARG A 83 14.67 -2.97 4.43
N LEU A 84 13.56 -2.23 4.29
CA LEU A 84 13.54 -0.78 4.46
C LEU A 84 13.82 -0.37 5.91
N ALA A 85 13.21 -1.05 6.87
CA ALA A 85 13.44 -0.83 8.29
C ALA A 85 14.91 -1.06 8.70
N ASP A 86 15.54 -2.11 8.17
CA ASP A 86 16.92 -2.49 8.45
C ASP A 86 17.94 -1.44 7.96
N ARG A 87 17.54 -0.52 7.06
CA ARG A 87 18.38 0.59 6.57
C ARG A 87 18.27 1.85 7.41
N LEU A 88 17.31 1.93 8.33
CA LEU A 88 17.10 3.12 9.14
C LEU A 88 18.11 3.19 10.28
N ASN A 89 18.58 4.40 10.59
CA ASN A 89 19.37 4.64 11.79
C ASN A 89 18.44 4.70 13.01
N VAL A 90 18.32 3.58 13.72
CA VAL A 90 17.40 3.40 14.86
C VAL A 90 18.18 3.45 16.17
N ARG A 91 17.70 4.23 17.14
CA ARG A 91 18.30 4.34 18.48
C ARG A 91 17.79 3.26 19.44
N ASP A 92 16.49 2.98 19.40
CA ASP A 92 15.83 2.02 20.28
C ASP A 92 14.62 1.41 19.57
N TRP A 93 14.25 0.18 19.94
CA TRP A 93 13.15 -0.54 19.34
C TRP A 93 12.48 -1.52 20.31
N ALA A 94 11.21 -1.79 20.06
CA ALA A 94 10.46 -2.82 20.79
C ALA A 94 9.38 -3.43 19.89
N TRP A 95 8.87 -4.60 20.28
CA TRP A 95 7.77 -5.26 19.59
C TRP A 95 6.51 -5.30 20.45
N ALA A 96 5.36 -5.11 19.82
CA ALA A 96 4.05 -5.36 20.42
C ALA A 96 3.13 -5.95 19.36
N ALA A 97 2.55 -7.13 19.60
CA ALA A 97 1.59 -7.79 18.70
C ALA A 97 2.00 -7.77 17.20
N GLY A 98 3.28 -7.98 16.91
CA GLY A 98 3.82 -7.98 15.55
C GLY A 98 4.11 -6.59 14.95
N TRP A 99 3.91 -5.51 15.69
CA TRP A 99 4.35 -4.17 15.30
C TRP A 99 5.73 -3.91 15.87
N LEU A 100 6.67 -3.50 15.00
CA LEU A 100 7.99 -3.02 15.40
C LEU A 100 7.88 -1.51 15.63
N MET A 101 8.04 -1.07 16.87
CA MET A 101 8.17 0.33 17.24
C MET A 101 9.65 0.69 17.24
N ARG A 102 10.00 1.84 16.66
CA ARG A 102 11.38 2.31 16.54
C ARG A 102 11.49 3.79 16.91
N THR A 103 12.66 4.20 17.35
CA THR A 103 13.03 5.60 17.56
C THR A 103 14.22 5.99 16.69
N GLY A 104 14.26 7.23 16.23
CA GLY A 104 15.34 7.78 15.41
C GLY A 104 15.11 9.26 15.13
N ASP A 105 15.96 9.86 14.29
CA ASP A 105 15.91 11.30 14.02
C ASP A 105 14.98 11.66 12.85
N THR A 106 14.68 10.71 11.95
CA THR A 106 13.69 10.91 10.88
C THR A 106 12.31 10.42 11.31
N GLU A 107 11.27 10.86 10.61
CA GLU A 107 9.90 10.43 10.89
C GLU A 107 9.70 8.93 10.64
N GLU A 108 10.33 8.36 9.59
CA GLU A 108 10.28 6.91 9.35
C GLU A 108 11.03 6.12 10.43
N ALA A 109 12.20 6.62 10.87
CA ALA A 109 12.99 5.98 11.92
C ALA A 109 12.27 6.03 13.28
N ASN A 110 11.49 7.09 13.53
CA ASN A 110 10.60 7.21 14.68
C ASN A 110 9.16 6.81 14.33
N SER A 111 8.92 5.57 13.90
CA SER A 111 7.56 5.09 13.61
C SER A 111 7.38 3.60 13.92
N ALA A 112 6.13 3.21 14.22
CA ALA A 112 5.73 1.82 14.35
C ALA A 112 5.25 1.25 13.00
N VAL A 113 5.62 0.00 12.71
CA VAL A 113 5.33 -0.65 11.41
C VAL A 113 4.97 -2.14 11.58
N PRO A 114 4.03 -2.71 10.80
CA PRO A 114 3.53 -4.08 10.99
C PRO A 114 4.43 -5.16 10.35
N LEU A 115 5.60 -5.43 10.92
CA LEU A 115 6.59 -6.35 10.32
C LEU A 115 6.49 -7.81 10.80
N GLY A 116 5.79 -8.08 11.89
CA GLY A 116 5.64 -9.41 12.45
C GLY A 116 4.66 -10.27 11.64
N PRO A 117 4.75 -11.60 11.72
CA PRO A 117 3.87 -12.50 10.98
C PRO A 117 2.40 -12.36 11.37
N SER A 118 2.12 -12.03 12.64
CA SER A 118 0.76 -11.77 13.17
C SER A 118 0.26 -10.35 12.90
N ALA A 119 1.13 -9.44 12.46
CA ALA A 119 0.76 -8.05 12.21
C ALA A 119 -0.23 -7.96 11.04
N GLY A 120 -1.31 -7.18 11.24
CA GLY A 120 -2.40 -7.05 10.27
C GLY A 120 -3.59 -7.99 10.51
N PHE A 121 -3.43 -9.04 11.33
CA PHE A 121 -4.50 -9.98 11.66
C PHE A 121 -5.26 -9.63 12.95
N GLY A 122 -4.62 -8.88 13.84
CA GLY A 122 -5.23 -8.33 15.06
C GLY A 122 -5.45 -6.81 14.99
N PRO A 123 -6.09 -6.22 16.02
CA PRO A 123 -6.13 -4.77 16.18
C PRO A 123 -4.71 -4.18 16.32
N LEU A 124 -4.57 -2.89 16.02
CA LEU A 124 -3.34 -2.14 16.30
C LEU A 124 -3.13 -2.11 17.83
N PRO A 125 -1.94 -2.46 18.37
CA PRO A 125 -1.64 -2.37 19.80
C PRO A 125 -1.35 -0.91 20.20
N ILE A 126 -2.33 -0.03 20.01
CA ILE A 126 -2.13 1.43 20.12
C ILE A 126 -1.65 1.87 21.50
N ASP A 127 -2.12 1.25 22.57
CA ASP A 127 -1.72 1.62 23.94
C ASP A 127 -0.24 1.29 24.22
N ALA A 128 0.23 0.14 23.71
CA ALA A 128 1.65 -0.23 23.81
C ALA A 128 2.53 0.70 22.96
N ILE A 129 2.04 1.08 21.78
CA ILE A 129 2.72 2.02 20.88
C ILE A 129 2.83 3.40 21.55
N ARG A 130 1.74 3.94 22.08
CA ARG A 130 1.73 5.22 22.82
C ARG A 130 2.69 5.19 23.99
N SER A 131 2.58 4.18 24.85
CA SER A 131 3.46 4.02 26.01
C SER A 131 4.95 3.98 25.64
N PHE A 132 5.32 3.30 24.54
CA PHE A 132 6.70 3.25 24.08
C PHE A 132 7.26 4.64 23.71
N TYR A 133 6.49 5.46 22.99
CA TYR A 133 6.89 6.79 22.55
C TYR A 133 6.79 7.84 23.66
N ASP A 134 5.72 7.82 24.46
CA ASP A 134 5.47 8.76 25.56
C ASP A 134 6.56 8.69 26.63
N GLN A 135 6.99 7.48 27.01
CA GLN A 135 8.09 7.27 27.96
C GLN A 135 9.43 7.88 27.50
N ARG A 136 9.56 8.16 26.20
CA ARG A 136 10.75 8.71 25.57
C ARG A 136 10.57 10.17 25.15
N GLY A 137 9.41 10.78 25.43
CA GLY A 137 9.08 12.14 25.02
C GLY A 137 9.06 12.32 23.50
N LEU A 138 8.69 11.27 22.75
CA LEU A 138 8.67 11.26 21.29
C LEU A 138 7.22 11.21 20.78
N PRO A 139 6.93 11.77 19.59
CA PRO A 139 5.61 11.70 18.99
C PRO A 139 5.30 10.27 18.52
N VAL A 140 4.02 9.92 18.52
CA VAL A 140 3.55 8.62 18.01
C VAL A 140 3.41 8.73 16.49
N ARG A 141 4.11 7.86 15.75
CA ARG A 141 3.98 7.80 14.29
C ARG A 141 3.79 6.37 13.82
N LEU A 142 3.04 6.18 12.74
CA LEU A 142 2.77 4.88 12.14
C LEU A 142 3.21 4.88 10.67
N THR A 143 4.09 3.95 10.29
CA THR A 143 4.27 3.60 8.88
C THR A 143 3.18 2.58 8.52
N ILE A 144 2.38 2.91 7.51
CA ILE A 144 1.18 2.17 7.11
C ILE A 144 1.37 1.64 5.68
N PRO A 145 1.88 0.41 5.49
CA PRO A 145 1.91 -0.23 4.18
C PRO A 145 0.51 -0.69 3.77
N GLU A 146 0.13 -0.46 2.51
CA GLU A 146 -1.23 -0.58 1.96
C GLU A 146 -2.10 -1.68 2.59
N ARG A 147 -1.73 -2.96 2.43
CA ARG A 147 -2.58 -4.09 2.85
C ARG A 147 -2.33 -4.55 4.29
N ILE A 148 -1.10 -4.51 4.77
CA ILE A 148 -0.74 -5.04 6.09
C ILE A 148 -0.89 -3.99 7.21
N GLY A 149 -0.96 -2.71 6.87
CA GLY A 149 -1.19 -1.59 7.78
C GLY A 149 -2.65 -1.24 8.02
N LYS A 150 -3.60 -1.94 7.38
CA LYS A 150 -5.05 -1.66 7.50
C LYS A 150 -5.57 -1.48 8.93
N PRO A 151 -5.11 -2.23 9.97
CA PRO A 151 -5.57 -1.98 11.34
C PRO A 151 -5.29 -0.58 11.86
N ALA A 152 -4.21 0.08 11.42
CA ALA A 152 -3.91 1.46 11.81
C ALA A 152 -4.98 2.44 11.34
N LEU A 153 -5.54 2.21 10.14
CA LEU A 153 -6.58 3.07 9.56
C LEU A 153 -7.86 3.14 10.41
N LYS A 154 -8.07 2.20 11.33
CA LYS A 154 -9.23 2.17 12.22
C LYS A 154 -9.09 3.10 13.43
N VAL A 155 -7.88 3.55 13.74
CA VAL A 155 -7.60 4.43 14.89
C VAL A 155 -7.23 5.85 14.48
N LEU A 156 -7.01 6.10 13.17
CA LEU A 156 -6.76 7.45 12.68
C LEU A 156 -8.04 8.26 12.78
N ASP A 157 -7.97 9.35 13.52
CA ASP A 157 -9.00 10.37 13.62
C ASP A 157 -8.41 11.74 13.22
N HIS A 158 -9.09 12.82 13.59
CA HIS A 158 -8.69 14.19 13.28
C HIS A 158 -7.38 14.65 13.95
N SER A 159 -6.86 13.92 14.94
CA SER A 159 -5.57 14.25 15.57
C SER A 159 -4.38 13.75 14.77
N TRP A 160 -4.61 12.93 13.73
CA TRP A 160 -3.57 12.37 12.90
C TRP A 160 -3.43 13.12 11.58
N GLU A 161 -2.20 13.50 11.24
CA GLU A 161 -1.85 13.97 9.92
C GLU A 161 -1.39 12.79 9.06
N LEU A 162 -2.19 12.44 8.06
CA LEU A 162 -1.85 11.40 7.10
C LEU A 162 -1.04 12.01 5.95
N GLN A 163 0.26 11.69 5.92
CA GLN A 163 1.18 12.13 4.89
C GLN A 163 0.81 11.57 3.51
N ASP A 164 1.37 12.18 2.48
CA ASP A 164 1.20 11.78 1.08
C ASP A 164 1.55 10.30 0.85
N GLU A 165 0.90 9.74 -0.16
CA GLU A 165 1.14 8.36 -0.55
C GLU A 165 2.54 8.22 -1.17
N GLN A 166 3.29 7.27 -0.64
CA GLN A 166 4.62 6.92 -1.10
C GLN A 166 4.58 5.60 -1.87
N VAL A 167 5.40 5.50 -2.90
CA VAL A 167 5.65 4.27 -3.66
C VAL A 167 6.90 3.59 -3.12
N VAL A 168 6.73 2.34 -2.68
CA VAL A 168 7.85 1.44 -2.47
C VAL A 168 8.15 0.75 -3.79
N TRP A 169 9.41 0.82 -4.24
CA TRP A 169 9.85 0.30 -5.54
C TRP A 169 11.01 -0.68 -5.41
N VAL A 170 11.18 -1.52 -6.44
CA VAL A 170 12.30 -2.47 -6.58
C VAL A 170 12.89 -2.41 -8.00
N ALA A 171 14.20 -2.57 -8.12
CA ALA A 171 14.93 -2.66 -9.38
C ALA A 171 16.10 -3.65 -9.21
N GLY A 172 15.86 -4.93 -9.53
CA GLY A 172 16.77 -6.00 -9.15
C GLY A 172 16.94 -6.06 -7.62
N GLU A 173 18.18 -5.91 -7.14
CA GLU A 173 18.49 -5.84 -5.70
C GLU A 173 18.29 -4.45 -5.10
N ALA A 174 18.19 -3.40 -5.93
CA ALA A 174 17.92 -2.06 -5.46
C ALA A 174 16.44 -1.93 -5.06
N PHE A 175 16.19 -1.15 -4.03
CA PHE A 175 14.86 -0.82 -3.56
C PHE A 175 14.88 0.50 -2.81
N GLY A 176 13.72 1.15 -2.73
CA GLY A 176 13.59 2.42 -2.04
C GLY A 176 12.14 2.86 -1.93
N VAL A 177 11.99 4.10 -1.49
CA VAL A 177 10.70 4.76 -1.30
C VAL A 177 10.78 6.13 -1.93
N THR A 178 9.72 6.53 -2.61
CA THR A 178 9.63 7.80 -3.33
C THR A 178 8.19 8.28 -3.36
N SER A 179 7.95 9.53 -3.75
CA SER A 179 6.58 10.01 -3.99
C SER A 179 6.01 9.46 -5.29
N ILE A 180 4.69 9.48 -5.42
CA ILE A 180 4.01 9.08 -6.66
C ILE A 180 4.57 9.90 -7.84
N GLY A 181 4.88 9.22 -8.95
CA GLY A 181 5.45 9.83 -10.15
C GLY A 181 6.98 9.89 -10.18
N ASN A 182 7.65 9.68 -9.05
CA ASN A 182 9.12 9.71 -8.93
C ASN A 182 9.74 8.31 -8.79
N VAL A 183 9.06 7.29 -9.32
CA VAL A 183 9.62 5.93 -9.40
C VAL A 183 10.79 5.95 -10.38
N PRO A 184 11.99 5.48 -9.99
CA PRO A 184 13.14 5.48 -10.89
C PRO A 184 12.86 4.73 -12.20
N GLU A 185 13.44 5.20 -13.29
CA GLU A 185 13.33 4.51 -14.58
C GLU A 185 13.81 3.06 -14.48
N GLY A 186 13.04 2.13 -15.04
CA GLY A 186 13.31 0.69 -14.96
C GLY A 186 13.00 0.05 -13.60
N ALA A 187 12.62 0.82 -12.57
CA ALA A 187 12.11 0.28 -11.32
C ALA A 187 10.63 -0.10 -11.43
N LEU A 188 10.26 -1.14 -10.68
CA LEU A 188 8.89 -1.59 -10.55
C LEU A 188 8.29 -1.08 -9.26
N GLU A 189 7.12 -0.44 -9.34
CA GLU A 189 6.29 -0.21 -8.17
C GLU A 189 5.89 -1.55 -7.55
N HIS A 190 6.19 -1.69 -6.25
CA HIS A 190 5.89 -2.89 -5.48
C HIS A 190 4.60 -2.73 -4.69
N HIS A 191 4.55 -1.73 -3.81
CA HIS A 191 3.35 -1.41 -3.03
C HIS A 191 3.38 0.05 -2.63
N ARG A 192 2.26 0.53 -2.09
CA ARG A 192 2.19 1.90 -1.56
C ARG A 192 2.14 1.89 -0.05
N ARG A 193 2.62 2.96 0.56
CA ARG A 193 2.58 3.17 2.00
C ARG A 193 2.35 4.64 2.31
N ARG A 194 1.93 4.94 3.53
CA ARG A 194 1.80 6.30 4.06
C ARG A 194 2.41 6.35 5.44
N LEU A 195 2.83 7.54 5.84
CA LEU A 195 3.15 7.83 7.22
C LEU A 195 1.96 8.55 7.86
N ALA A 196 1.61 8.19 9.09
CA ALA A 196 0.65 8.93 9.89
C ALA A 196 1.38 9.52 11.10
N LEU A 197 1.24 10.82 11.30
CA LEU A 197 1.82 11.59 12.40
C LEU A 197 0.72 11.90 13.40
N GLY A 198 0.90 11.55 14.68
CA GLY A 198 -0.09 11.82 15.73
C GLY A 198 0.53 12.41 16.98
#